data_AF-A0A922M974-F1
#
_entry.id   AF-A0A922M974-F1
#
_cell.length_a   1.000
_cell.length_b   1.000
_cell.length_c   1.000
_cell.angle_alpha   90.00
_cell.angle_beta   90.00
_cell.angle_gamma   90.00
#
_symmetry.space_group_name_H-M   'P 1'
#
loop_
_entity.id
_entity.type
_entity.pdbx_description
1 polymer ?
#
loop_
_entity_poly.entity_id
_entity_poly.type
_entity_poly.pdbx_seq_one_letter_code
_entity_poly.pdbx_strand_id
1 'polypeptide(L)'
;MYRTPRRGTGVEMDLAPREANHFLQKGKDALETAGNMKRECKAIMHECLQGLYETVLSLADSRARHKYNLERERSRHAQELVRVERAHSREVMALKSELSIMRSDLLETKKEAKGIREWLGHETLDALNDIKELKDEVRAASQRNLTEHEKTRQQKPAEGQKYDATGEVSKVASTPKTAIMPAKGPNHTLIVSSINPQHTGDNVIERIKDALDLKST
;
A
#
# COMPACT_ATOMS: atom_id res chain seq x y z
N MET A 1 -13.41 38.30 13.78
CA MET A 1 -12.73 39.18 14.75
C MET A 1 -11.66 38.38 15.48
N TYR A 2 -10.39 38.56 15.14
CA TYR A 2 -9.29 37.90 15.83
C TYR A 2 -9.02 38.63 17.15
N ARG A 3 -9.35 38.00 18.28
CA ARG A 3 -8.92 38.50 19.59
C ARG A 3 -7.40 38.34 19.69
N THR A 4 -6.70 39.45 19.75
CA THR A 4 -5.31 39.50 20.20
C THR A 4 -5.21 38.91 21.61
N PRO A 5 -4.19 38.10 21.93
CA PRO A 5 -4.01 37.59 23.29
C PRO A 5 -3.77 38.78 24.23
N ARG A 6 -4.61 38.91 25.27
CA ARG A 6 -4.39 39.90 26.33
C ARG A 6 -3.02 39.64 26.96
N ARG A 7 -2.10 40.61 26.86
CA ARG A 7 -0.91 40.64 27.71
C ARG A 7 -1.37 40.83 29.15
N GLY A 8 -1.05 39.88 30.04
CA GLY A 8 -0.92 40.16 31.47
C GLY A 8 -2.08 39.82 32.41
N THR A 9 -2.63 38.60 32.40
CA THR A 9 -3.59 38.17 33.47
C THR A 9 -3.32 36.78 34.07
N GLY A 10 -2.11 36.25 33.95
CA GLY A 10 -1.80 34.93 34.54
C GLY A 10 -0.34 34.69 34.92
N VAL A 11 0.53 35.69 34.79
CA VAL A 11 1.92 35.57 35.26
C VAL A 11 1.96 36.25 36.61
N GLU A 12 1.93 35.44 37.67
CA GLU A 12 2.33 35.88 39.01
C GLU A 12 3.61 36.71 38.89
N MET A 13 3.55 37.98 39.27
CA MET A 13 4.72 38.86 39.19
C MET A 13 5.77 38.31 40.12
N ASP A 14 7.00 38.22 39.63
CA ASP A 14 8.13 37.88 40.47
C ASP A 14 8.37 39.01 41.47
N LEU A 15 8.05 38.74 42.74
CA LEU A 15 8.22 39.70 43.82
C LEU A 15 9.64 39.70 44.40
N ALA A 16 10.49 38.73 44.03
CA ALA A 16 11.83 38.59 44.61
C ALA A 16 12.72 39.84 44.41
N PRO A 17 12.74 40.51 43.23
CA PRO A 17 13.44 41.79 43.07
C PRO A 17 12.95 42.88 44.02
N ARG A 18 11.63 42.95 44.23
CA ARG A 18 11.01 43.96 45.09
C ARG A 18 11.33 43.70 46.57
N GLU A 19 11.24 42.45 47.00
CA GLU A 19 11.59 42.03 48.36
C GLU A 19 13.09 42.21 48.64
N ALA A 20 13.95 41.85 47.69
CA ALA A 20 15.39 42.05 47.82
C ALA A 20 15.75 43.54 47.94
N ASN A 21 15.11 44.42 47.17
CA ASN A 21 15.29 45.87 47.32
C ASN A 21 14.82 46.37 48.69
N HIS A 22 13.69 45.84 49.19
CA HIS A 22 13.21 46.17 50.54
C HIS A 22 14.22 45.77 51.63
N PHE A 23 14.79 44.56 51.55
CA PHE A 23 15.82 44.11 52.49
C PHE A 23 17.12 44.87 52.35
N LEU A 24 17.54 45.22 51.14
CA LEU A 24 18.70 46.06 50.88
C LEU A 24 18.55 47.41 51.59
N GLN A 25 17.40 48.08 51.40
CA GLN A 25 17.16 49.38 52.00
C GLN A 25 17.10 49.28 53.53
N LYS A 26 16.38 48.29 54.07
CA LYS A 26 16.32 48.03 55.51
C LYS A 26 17.70 47.77 56.12
N GLY A 27 18.56 47.03 55.40
CA GLY A 27 19.94 46.76 55.82
C GLY A 27 20.81 48.02 55.81
N LYS A 28 20.68 48.87 54.79
CA LYS A 28 21.36 50.17 54.71
C LYS A 28 20.95 51.08 55.88
N ASP A 29 19.65 51.20 56.14
CA ASP A 29 19.12 52.04 57.21
C ASP A 29 19.58 51.55 58.60
N ALA A 30 19.65 50.23 58.81
CA ALA A 30 20.16 49.64 60.05
C ALA A 30 21.67 49.90 60.25
N LEU A 31 22.47 49.83 59.17
CA LEU A 31 23.90 50.13 59.22
C LEU A 31 24.19 51.60 59.54
N GLU A 32 23.39 52.52 59.02
CA GLU A 32 23.50 53.95 59.35
C GLU A 32 23.16 54.20 60.83
N THR A 33 22.10 53.58 61.32
CA THR A 33 21.63 53.70 62.72
C THR A 33 22.61 53.08 63.72
N ALA A 34 23.43 52.10 63.30
CA ALA A 34 24.46 51.49 64.13
C ALA A 34 25.63 52.46 64.39
N GLY A 35 25.48 53.34 65.38
CA GLY A 35 26.41 54.46 65.66
C GLY A 35 27.84 54.08 66.07
N ASN A 36 28.09 52.85 66.52
CA ASN A 36 29.41 52.43 67.04
C ASN A 36 30.13 51.36 66.17
N MET A 37 29.70 51.15 64.92
CA MET A 37 30.39 50.23 64.02
C MET A 37 31.60 50.90 63.35
N LYS A 38 32.72 50.18 63.25
CA LYS A 38 33.89 50.61 62.46
C LYS A 38 33.48 50.83 61.00
N ARG A 39 33.97 51.92 60.39
CA ARG A 39 33.67 52.32 59.00
C ARG A 39 33.96 51.20 58.00
N GLU A 40 35.08 50.50 58.16
CA GLU A 40 35.47 49.37 57.29
C GLU A 40 34.45 48.23 57.36
N CYS A 41 33.95 47.90 58.56
CA CYS A 41 32.92 46.88 58.71
C CYS A 41 31.59 47.31 58.06
N LYS A 42 31.21 48.59 58.15
CA LYS A 42 30.02 49.10 57.45
C LYS A 42 30.17 48.99 55.93
N ALA A 43 31.34 49.37 55.40
CA ALA A 43 31.62 49.31 53.97
C ALA A 43 31.53 47.88 53.43
N ILE A 44 32.17 46.91 54.09
CA ILE A 44 32.10 45.48 53.72
C ILE A 44 30.65 44.99 53.74
N MET A 45 29.88 45.32 54.79
CA MET A 45 28.48 44.90 54.87
C MET A 45 27.62 45.52 53.76
N HIS A 46 27.85 46.79 53.39
CA HIS A 46 27.18 47.42 52.25
C HIS A 46 27.49 46.71 50.94
N GLU A 47 28.76 46.36 50.69
CA GLU A 47 29.18 45.63 49.50
C GLU A 47 28.53 44.24 49.45
N CYS A 48 28.49 43.51 50.58
CA CYS A 48 27.80 42.22 50.65
C CYS A 48 26.30 42.33 50.36
N LEU A 49 25.61 43.32 50.96
CA LEU A 49 24.18 43.55 50.72
C LEU A 49 23.90 43.92 49.25
N GLN A 50 24.74 44.76 48.67
CA GLN A 50 24.64 45.16 47.27
C GLN A 50 24.87 43.97 46.32
N GLY A 51 25.91 43.16 46.56
CA GLY A 51 26.19 41.97 45.76
C GLY A 51 25.10 40.90 45.85
N LEU A 52 24.48 40.74 47.02
CA LEU A 52 23.31 39.87 47.19
C LEU A 52 22.11 40.38 46.38
N TYR A 53 21.82 41.67 46.43
CA TYR A 53 20.75 42.28 45.65
C TYR A 53 20.95 42.08 44.14
N GLU A 54 22.15 42.33 43.64
CA GLU A 54 22.51 42.14 42.22
C GLU A 54 22.38 40.67 41.79
N THR A 55 22.76 39.74 42.66
CA THR A 55 22.58 38.30 42.42
C THR A 55 21.10 37.95 42.29
N VAL A 56 20.24 38.48 43.16
CA VAL A 56 18.78 38.26 43.08
C VAL A 56 18.21 38.84 41.77
N LEU A 57 18.64 40.03 41.35
CA LEU A 57 18.21 40.62 40.07
C LEU A 57 18.61 39.74 38.87
N SER A 58 19.86 39.28 38.84
CA SER A 58 20.37 38.41 37.78
C SER A 58 19.60 37.08 37.71
N LEU A 59 19.32 36.47 38.85
CA LEU A 59 18.53 35.24 38.94
C LEU A 59 17.07 35.45 38.50
N ALA A 60 16.45 36.57 38.90
CA ALA A 60 15.09 36.90 38.49
C ALA A 60 14.97 37.07 36.97
N ASP A 61 15.91 37.79 36.34
CA ASP A 61 15.96 37.96 34.89
C ASP A 61 16.22 36.64 34.15
N SER A 62 17.16 35.82 34.63
CA SER A 62 17.43 34.48 34.09
C SER A 62 16.19 33.58 34.14
N ARG A 63 15.48 33.57 35.29
CA ARG A 63 14.23 32.82 35.46
C ARG A 63 13.13 33.32 34.52
N ALA A 64 12.98 34.63 34.35
CA ALA A 64 12.00 35.21 33.44
C ALA A 64 12.25 34.79 31.98
N ARG A 65 13.51 34.85 31.54
CA ARG A 65 13.92 34.37 30.21
C ARG A 65 13.65 32.87 30.03
N HIS A 66 13.98 32.06 31.04
CA HIS A 66 13.73 30.63 31.00
C HIS A 66 12.23 30.30 30.90
N LYS A 67 11.39 30.94 31.72
CA LYS A 67 9.93 30.78 31.69
C LYS A 67 9.34 31.18 30.34
N TYR A 68 9.81 32.29 29.76
CA TYR A 68 9.40 32.72 28.42
C TYR A 68 9.80 31.70 27.35
N ASN A 69 11.04 31.21 27.38
CA ASN A 69 11.51 30.21 26.43
C ASN A 69 10.71 28.91 26.52
N LEU A 70 10.38 28.46 27.74
CA LEU A 70 9.56 27.28 27.96
C LEU A 70 8.15 27.45 27.35
N GLU A 71 7.49 28.57 27.59
CA GLU A 71 6.16 28.83 27.03
C GLU A 71 6.18 28.97 25.50
N ARG A 72 7.26 29.57 24.97
CA ARG A 72 7.51 29.66 23.53
C ARG A 72 7.68 28.27 22.91
N GLU A 73 8.50 27.42 23.51
CA GLU A 73 8.70 26.04 23.03
C GLU A 73 7.42 25.22 23.15
N ARG A 74 6.67 25.34 24.25
CA ARG A 74 5.36 24.70 24.41
C ARG A 74 4.41 25.09 23.27
N SER A 75 4.35 26.38 22.94
CA SER A 75 3.53 26.89 21.85
C SER A 75 3.98 26.38 20.48
N ARG A 76 5.29 26.31 20.23
CA ARG A 76 5.85 25.75 18.99
C ARG A 76 5.51 24.27 18.84
N HIS A 77 5.69 23.48 19.88
CA HIS A 77 5.36 22.05 19.86
C HIS A 77 3.87 21.81 19.61
N ALA A 78 2.99 22.57 20.26
CA ALA A 78 1.55 22.48 20.03
C ALA A 78 1.17 22.80 18.57
N GLN A 79 1.80 23.81 17.98
CA GLN A 79 1.58 24.15 16.57
C GLN A 79 2.09 23.07 15.61
N GLU A 80 3.27 22.49 15.89
CA GLU A 80 3.83 21.45 15.04
C GLU A 80 3.00 20.16 15.09
N LEU A 81 2.48 19.78 16.25
CA LEU A 81 1.55 18.65 16.36
C LEU A 81 0.33 18.84 15.45
N VAL A 82 -0.32 20.00 15.53
CA VAL A 82 -1.47 20.31 14.66
C VAL A 82 -1.08 20.31 13.18
N ARG A 83 0.12 20.80 12.84
CA ARG A 83 0.61 20.81 11.46
C ARG A 83 0.79 19.38 10.92
N VAL A 84 1.41 18.51 11.70
CA VAL A 84 1.64 17.10 11.36
C VAL A 84 0.32 16.34 11.26
N GLU A 85 -0.59 16.51 12.23
CA GLU A 85 -1.92 15.89 12.20
C GLU A 85 -2.72 16.28 10.94
N ARG A 86 -2.67 17.56 10.54
CA ARG A 86 -3.31 18.05 9.31
C ARG A 86 -2.64 17.52 8.05
N ALA A 87 -1.31 17.36 8.04
CA ALA A 87 -0.60 16.76 6.92
C ALA A 87 -1.01 15.28 6.76
N HIS A 88 -0.93 14.51 7.85
CA HIS A 88 -1.32 13.10 7.88
C HIS A 88 -2.79 12.90 7.47
N SER A 89 -3.70 13.74 7.97
CA SER A 89 -5.12 13.67 7.60
C SER A 89 -5.34 13.87 6.10
N ARG A 90 -4.57 14.74 5.45
CA ARG A 90 -4.64 14.95 3.99
C ARG A 90 -4.13 13.72 3.23
N GLU A 91 -3.01 13.14 3.68
CA GLU A 91 -2.46 11.91 3.08
C GLU A 91 -3.45 10.74 3.20
N VAL A 92 -4.06 10.55 4.37
CA VAL A 92 -5.07 9.50 4.58
C VAL A 92 -6.28 9.71 3.66
N MET A 93 -6.74 10.95 3.47
CA MET A 93 -7.84 11.24 2.55
C MET A 93 -7.46 10.98 1.08
N ALA A 94 -6.24 11.32 0.67
CA ALA A 94 -5.72 11.04 -0.66
C ALA A 94 -5.67 9.52 -0.91
N LEU A 95 -5.07 8.75 0.01
CA LEU A 95 -5.00 7.29 -0.09
C LEU A 95 -6.40 6.65 -0.12
N LYS A 96 -7.35 7.14 0.68
CA LYS A 96 -8.74 6.67 0.62
C LYS A 96 -9.38 6.93 -0.74
N SER A 97 -9.11 8.08 -1.35
CA SER A 97 -9.64 8.41 -2.68
C SER A 97 -9.05 7.51 -3.77
N GLU A 98 -7.73 7.28 -3.75
CA GLU A 98 -7.04 6.37 -4.68
C GLU A 98 -7.56 4.93 -4.53
N LEU A 99 -7.72 4.45 -3.29
CA LEU A 99 -8.27 3.13 -3.01
C LEU A 99 -9.70 3.00 -3.55
N SER A 100 -10.51 4.06 -3.44
CA SER A 100 -11.86 4.08 -4.01
C SER A 100 -11.85 3.94 -5.53
N ILE A 101 -10.93 4.64 -6.21
CA ILE A 101 -10.77 4.57 -7.67
C ILE A 101 -10.34 3.15 -8.06
N MET A 102 -9.27 2.62 -7.45
CA MET A 102 -8.79 1.27 -7.72
C MET A 102 -9.86 0.19 -7.51
N ARG A 103 -10.71 0.34 -6.48
CA ARG A 103 -11.83 -0.59 -6.25
C ARG A 103 -12.86 -0.53 -7.38
N SER A 104 -13.14 0.67 -7.90
CA SER A 104 -14.04 0.84 -9.04
C SER A 104 -13.47 0.18 -10.30
N ASP A 105 -12.19 0.42 -10.59
CA ASP A 105 -11.51 -0.15 -11.75
C ASP A 105 -11.48 -1.68 -11.67
N LEU A 106 -11.15 -2.23 -10.50
CA LEU A 106 -11.18 -3.68 -10.28
C LEU A 106 -12.56 -4.30 -10.48
N LEU A 107 -13.63 -3.59 -10.10
CA LEU A 107 -14.99 -4.06 -10.33
C LEU A 107 -15.32 -4.08 -11.82
N GLU A 108 -14.92 -3.06 -12.58
CA GLU A 108 -15.15 -3.04 -14.02
C GLU A 108 -14.32 -4.11 -14.74
N THR A 109 -13.02 -4.22 -14.44
CA THR A 109 -12.16 -5.29 -14.99
C THR A 109 -12.71 -6.68 -14.66
N LYS A 110 -13.24 -6.88 -13.44
CA LYS A 110 -13.88 -8.15 -13.05
C LYS A 110 -15.11 -8.43 -13.90
N LYS A 111 -15.93 -7.42 -14.19
CA LYS A 111 -17.13 -7.53 -15.02
C LYS A 111 -16.78 -7.84 -16.47
N GLU A 112 -15.79 -7.15 -17.04
CA GLU A 112 -15.26 -7.43 -18.37
C GLU A 112 -14.72 -8.87 -18.47
N ALA A 113 -13.93 -9.31 -17.48
CA ALA A 113 -13.40 -10.67 -17.42
C ALA A 113 -14.50 -11.72 -17.33
N LYS A 114 -15.62 -11.43 -16.64
CA LYS A 114 -16.80 -12.29 -16.64
C LYS A 114 -17.44 -12.36 -18.02
N GLY A 115 -17.61 -11.22 -18.69
CA GLY A 115 -18.15 -11.16 -20.05
C GLY A 115 -17.32 -11.94 -21.06
N ILE A 116 -15.99 -11.81 -21.03
CA ILE A 116 -15.07 -12.59 -21.87
C ILE A 116 -15.23 -14.09 -21.59
N ARG A 117 -15.34 -14.49 -20.33
CA ARG A 117 -15.53 -15.90 -19.95
C ARG A 117 -16.85 -16.47 -20.48
N GLU A 118 -17.94 -15.72 -20.36
CA GLU A 118 -19.25 -16.10 -20.89
C GLU A 118 -19.20 -16.23 -22.42
N TRP A 119 -18.61 -15.26 -23.11
CA TRP A 119 -18.43 -15.29 -24.55
C TRP A 119 -17.59 -16.50 -25.00
N LEU A 120 -16.46 -16.76 -24.37
CA LEU A 120 -15.64 -17.95 -24.65
C LEU A 120 -16.39 -19.25 -24.36
N GLY A 121 -17.23 -19.29 -23.34
CA GLY A 121 -18.09 -20.43 -23.04
C GLY A 121 -19.02 -20.76 -24.20
N HIS A 122 -19.69 -19.75 -24.75
CA HIS A 122 -20.53 -19.90 -25.94
C HIS A 122 -19.72 -20.30 -27.18
N GLU A 123 -18.60 -19.64 -27.44
CA GLU A 123 -17.83 -19.88 -28.67
C GLU A 123 -17.13 -21.25 -28.67
N THR A 124 -16.70 -21.73 -27.50
CA THR A 124 -15.90 -22.97 -27.41
C THR A 124 -16.68 -24.16 -26.88
N LEU A 125 -17.41 -23.99 -25.78
CA LEU A 125 -18.02 -25.11 -25.06
C LEU A 125 -19.30 -25.56 -25.76
N ASP A 126 -20.15 -24.61 -26.15
CA ASP A 126 -21.40 -24.91 -26.87
C ASP A 126 -21.09 -25.45 -28.26
N ALA A 127 -20.19 -24.82 -29.01
CA ALA A 127 -19.74 -25.33 -30.32
C ALA A 127 -19.14 -26.76 -30.23
N LEU A 128 -18.43 -27.07 -29.16
CA LEU A 128 -17.86 -28.41 -28.96
C LEU A 128 -18.94 -29.45 -28.60
N ASN A 129 -20.00 -29.04 -27.89
CA ASN A 129 -21.17 -29.87 -27.67
C ASN A 129 -21.91 -30.15 -28.99
N ASP A 130 -22.13 -29.13 -29.83
CA ASP A 130 -22.77 -29.30 -31.15
C ASP A 130 -21.98 -30.26 -32.04
N ILE A 131 -20.65 -30.11 -32.09
CA ILE A 131 -19.76 -31.02 -32.84
C ILE A 131 -19.87 -32.45 -32.30
N LYS A 132 -19.98 -32.61 -30.98
CA LYS A 132 -20.12 -33.92 -30.35
C LYS A 132 -21.45 -34.57 -30.71
N GLU A 133 -22.54 -33.82 -30.69
CA GLU A 133 -23.87 -34.28 -31.12
C GLU A 133 -23.87 -34.71 -32.58
N LEU A 134 -23.38 -33.85 -33.49
CA LEU A 134 -23.22 -34.15 -34.92
C LEU A 134 -22.38 -35.42 -35.15
N LYS A 135 -21.29 -35.59 -34.39
CA LYS A 135 -20.43 -36.78 -34.49
C LYS A 135 -21.18 -38.05 -34.09
N ASP A 136 -22.01 -37.99 -33.05
CA ASP A 136 -22.80 -39.14 -32.61
C ASP A 136 -23.94 -39.44 -33.60
N GLU A 137 -24.57 -38.43 -34.20
CA GLU A 137 -25.54 -38.58 -35.29
C GLU A 137 -24.93 -39.23 -36.54
N VAL A 138 -23.76 -38.75 -36.99
CA VAL A 138 -23.03 -39.32 -38.12
C VAL A 138 -22.67 -40.78 -37.85
N ARG A 139 -22.27 -41.12 -36.61
CA ARG A 139 -22.00 -42.51 -36.22
C ARG A 139 -23.26 -43.37 -36.30
N ALA A 140 -24.39 -42.87 -35.80
CA ALA A 140 -25.68 -43.57 -35.85
C ALA A 140 -26.19 -43.76 -37.29
N ALA A 141 -26.09 -42.72 -38.13
CA ALA A 141 -26.45 -42.79 -39.55
C ALA A 141 -25.56 -43.79 -40.31
N SER A 142 -24.26 -43.78 -40.03
CA SER A 142 -23.31 -44.74 -40.62
C SER A 142 -23.65 -46.18 -40.25
N GLN A 143 -24.03 -46.44 -38.99
CA GLN A 143 -24.50 -47.76 -38.55
C GLN A 143 -25.81 -48.17 -39.25
N ARG A 144 -26.79 -47.25 -39.38
CA ARG A 144 -28.02 -47.51 -40.13
C ARG A 144 -27.72 -47.88 -41.58
N ASN A 145 -26.87 -47.11 -42.26
CA ASN A 145 -26.47 -47.38 -43.65
C ASN A 145 -25.79 -48.75 -43.79
N LEU A 146 -24.93 -49.14 -42.85
CA LEU A 146 -24.32 -50.48 -42.82
C LEU A 146 -25.39 -51.58 -42.69
N THR A 147 -26.32 -51.44 -41.74
CA THR A 147 -27.40 -52.43 -41.55
C THR A 147 -28.35 -52.51 -42.74
N GLU A 148 -28.66 -51.38 -43.38
CA GLU A 148 -29.48 -51.34 -44.58
C GLU A 148 -28.76 -51.99 -45.77
N HIS A 149 -27.47 -51.69 -45.97
CA HIS A 149 -26.65 -52.36 -46.98
C HIS A 149 -26.56 -53.87 -46.77
N GLU A 150 -26.47 -54.33 -45.53
CA GLU A 150 -26.49 -55.76 -45.19
C GLU A 150 -27.83 -56.41 -45.52
N LYS A 151 -28.95 -55.73 -45.26
CA LYS A 151 -30.28 -56.18 -45.69
C LYS A 151 -30.40 -56.22 -47.21
N THR A 152 -29.90 -55.21 -47.92
CA THR A 152 -29.95 -55.17 -49.40
C THR A 152 -29.06 -56.27 -50.01
N ARG A 153 -27.95 -56.62 -49.36
CA ARG A 153 -27.05 -57.70 -49.79
C ARG A 153 -27.66 -59.11 -49.60
N GLN A 154 -28.61 -59.27 -48.69
CA GLN A 154 -29.37 -60.52 -48.50
C GLN A 154 -30.58 -60.64 -49.45
N GLN A 155 -30.96 -59.58 -50.16
CA GLN A 155 -31.93 -59.64 -51.26
C GLN A 155 -31.20 -59.97 -52.57
N LYS A 156 -31.42 -61.18 -53.09
CA LYS A 156 -30.89 -61.66 -54.37
C LYS A 156 -31.55 -60.88 -55.53
N PRO A 157 -30.82 -60.37 -56.53
CA PRO A 157 -31.44 -59.63 -57.64
C PRO A 157 -32.12 -60.59 -58.63
N ALA A 158 -33.37 -60.29 -58.99
CA ALA A 158 -34.02 -60.84 -60.18
C ALA A 158 -33.73 -59.93 -61.39
N GLU A 159 -33.06 -60.52 -62.37
CA GLU A 159 -32.93 -60.20 -63.80
C GLU A 159 -32.95 -58.73 -64.29
N GLY A 160 -31.77 -58.32 -64.80
CA GLY A 160 -31.65 -57.97 -66.21
C GLY A 160 -31.72 -56.49 -66.59
N GLN A 161 -30.56 -55.86 -66.80
CA GLN A 161 -30.37 -54.88 -67.88
C GLN A 161 -28.86 -54.63 -68.14
N LYS A 162 -28.47 -54.79 -69.41
CA LYS A 162 -27.15 -54.41 -69.96
C LYS A 162 -27.06 -52.90 -70.07
N TYR A 163 -25.96 -52.30 -69.60
CA TYR A 163 -25.37 -51.10 -70.19
C TYR A 163 -23.84 -51.13 -70.07
N ASP A 164 -23.22 -50.40 -71.00
CA ASP A 164 -21.89 -50.58 -71.56
C ASP A 164 -20.71 -50.08 -70.71
N ALA A 165 -19.54 -50.56 -71.14
CA ALA A 165 -18.21 -50.15 -70.72
C ALA A 165 -17.96 -48.66 -70.92
N THR A 166 -17.59 -47.96 -69.84
CA THR A 166 -16.51 -46.94 -69.78
C THR A 166 -16.51 -46.31 -68.37
N GLY A 167 -15.37 -46.39 -67.66
CA GLY A 167 -15.23 -45.74 -66.36
C GLY A 167 -13.93 -46.15 -65.68
N GLU A 168 -12.95 -45.25 -65.70
CA GLU A 168 -11.60 -45.41 -65.19
C GLU A 168 -11.51 -45.93 -63.75
N VAL A 169 -10.55 -46.85 -63.54
CA VAL A 169 -10.07 -47.24 -62.22
C VAL A 169 -9.17 -46.12 -61.68
N SER A 170 -9.71 -45.23 -60.86
CA SER A 170 -8.89 -44.34 -60.03
C SER A 170 -8.41 -45.08 -58.78
N LYS A 171 -7.18 -45.58 -58.82
CA LYS A 171 -6.44 -46.03 -57.63
C LYS A 171 -6.25 -44.83 -56.70
N VAL A 172 -6.98 -44.81 -55.58
CA VAL A 172 -6.69 -43.86 -54.49
C VAL A 172 -5.37 -44.29 -53.84
N ALA A 173 -4.38 -43.41 -53.91
CA ALA A 173 -3.07 -43.58 -53.32
C ALA A 173 -3.18 -43.67 -51.78
N SER A 174 -2.64 -44.74 -51.21
CA SER A 174 -2.39 -44.84 -49.77
C SER A 174 -1.32 -43.83 -49.39
N THR A 175 -1.68 -42.80 -48.62
CA THR A 175 -0.68 -41.93 -48.00
C THR A 175 -0.03 -42.65 -46.81
N PRO A 176 1.29 -42.48 -46.60
CA PRO A 176 2.00 -43.16 -45.53
C PRO A 176 1.65 -42.58 -44.16
N LYS A 177 1.57 -43.48 -43.18
CA LYS A 177 1.40 -43.23 -41.74
C LYS A 177 2.53 -42.32 -41.26
N THR A 178 2.23 -41.05 -40.96
CA THR A 178 3.19 -40.16 -40.30
C THR A 178 3.42 -40.63 -38.87
N ALA A 179 4.69 -40.82 -38.51
CA ALA A 179 5.10 -41.14 -37.15
C ALA A 179 4.70 -40.00 -36.20
N ILE A 180 3.96 -40.33 -35.15
CA ILE A 180 3.65 -39.42 -34.05
C ILE A 180 4.95 -39.23 -33.27
N MET A 181 5.63 -38.11 -33.46
CA MET A 181 6.67 -37.66 -32.52
C MET A 181 5.98 -37.21 -31.22
N PRO A 182 6.52 -37.53 -30.04
CA PRO A 182 5.96 -37.05 -28.79
C PRO A 182 6.01 -35.52 -28.79
N ALA A 183 4.87 -34.89 -28.56
CA ALA A 183 4.75 -33.45 -28.44
C ALA A 183 5.70 -32.97 -27.32
N LYS A 184 6.74 -32.22 -27.70
CA LYS A 184 7.57 -31.49 -26.75
C LYS A 184 6.64 -30.47 -26.09
N GLY A 185 6.43 -30.62 -24.78
CA GLY A 185 5.55 -29.75 -24.01
C GLY A 185 5.89 -28.26 -24.19
N PRO A 186 4.94 -27.36 -23.92
CA PRO A 186 5.14 -25.93 -24.11
C PRO A 186 6.29 -25.41 -23.23
N ASN A 187 7.29 -24.80 -23.88
CA ASN A 187 8.32 -24.02 -23.19
C ASN A 187 7.68 -22.72 -22.70
N HIS A 188 7.23 -22.69 -21.44
CA HIS A 188 6.70 -21.48 -20.83
C HIS A 188 7.83 -20.64 -20.24
N THR A 189 7.98 -19.41 -20.71
CA THR A 189 8.83 -18.40 -20.06
C THR A 189 7.99 -17.67 -19.01
N LEU A 190 8.40 -17.75 -17.75
CA LEU A 190 7.79 -17.00 -16.66
C LEU A 190 8.61 -15.74 -16.41
N ILE A 191 7.94 -14.58 -16.45
CA ILE A 191 8.52 -13.31 -16.03
C ILE A 191 8.07 -13.09 -14.60
N VAL A 192 9.03 -12.91 -13.69
CA VAL A 192 8.74 -12.70 -12.27
C VAL A 192 9.39 -11.41 -11.82
N SER A 193 8.63 -10.61 -11.07
CA SER A 193 9.07 -9.35 -10.51
C SER A 193 8.69 -9.26 -9.03
N SER A 194 9.40 -8.40 -8.31
CA SER A 194 9.16 -8.14 -6.90
C SER A 194 8.50 -6.78 -6.70
N ILE A 195 7.54 -6.71 -5.78
CA ILE A 195 6.93 -5.45 -5.32
C ILE A 195 7.87 -4.63 -4.41
N ASN A 196 8.95 -5.24 -3.91
CA ASN A 196 9.97 -4.54 -3.14
C ASN A 196 11.05 -3.96 -4.08
N PRO A 197 11.24 -2.63 -4.11
CA PRO A 197 12.22 -1.96 -4.97
C PRO A 197 13.69 -2.25 -4.60
N GLN A 198 13.95 -2.83 -3.44
CA GLN A 198 15.30 -3.23 -3.01
C GLN A 198 15.68 -4.66 -3.44
N HIS A 199 14.77 -5.41 -4.06
CA HIS A 199 15.09 -6.75 -4.53
C HIS A 199 15.75 -6.70 -5.90
N THR A 200 16.94 -7.30 -6.01
CA THR A 200 17.61 -7.61 -7.27
C THR A 200 17.05 -8.91 -7.87
N GLY A 201 17.33 -9.17 -9.15
CA GLY A 201 16.84 -10.38 -9.84
C GLY A 201 17.24 -11.68 -9.12
N ASP A 202 18.46 -11.75 -8.60
CA ASP A 202 18.96 -12.92 -7.88
C ASP A 202 18.19 -13.16 -6.57
N ASN A 203 17.90 -12.10 -5.82
CA ASN A 203 17.12 -12.16 -4.58
C ASN A 203 15.68 -12.65 -4.83
N VAL A 204 15.10 -12.32 -5.99
CA VAL A 204 13.76 -12.79 -6.38
C VAL A 204 13.79 -14.28 -6.68
N ILE A 205 14.80 -14.77 -7.40
CA ILE A 205 14.94 -16.19 -7.75
C ILE A 205 15.18 -17.05 -6.51
N GLU A 206 16.04 -16.62 -5.58
CA GLU A 206 16.35 -17.36 -4.36
C GLU A 206 15.10 -17.56 -3.49
N ARG A 207 14.30 -16.51 -3.29
CA ARG A 207 13.04 -16.61 -2.55
C ARG A 207 12.00 -17.50 -3.20
N ILE A 208 11.95 -17.55 -4.53
CA ILE A 208 11.06 -18.46 -5.25
C ILE A 208 11.48 -19.90 -5.02
N LYS A 209 12.80 -20.18 -5.05
CA LYS A 209 13.33 -21.51 -4.75
C LYS A 209 13.00 -21.93 -3.32
N ASP A 210 13.23 -21.06 -2.34
CA ASP A 210 12.90 -21.33 -0.94
C ASP A 210 11.40 -21.61 -0.73
N ALA A 211 10.53 -20.84 -1.38
CA ALA A 211 9.07 -21.03 -1.30
C ALA A 211 8.58 -22.30 -2.00
N LEU A 212 9.29 -22.79 -3.01
CA LEU A 212 9.00 -24.05 -3.69
C LEU A 212 9.54 -25.25 -2.92
N ASP A 213 10.72 -25.14 -2.29
CA ASP A 213 11.32 -26.21 -1.49
C ASP A 213 10.50 -26.49 -0.22
N LEU A 214 9.88 -25.48 0.39
CA LEU A 214 8.97 -25.62 1.54
C LEU A 214 7.67 -26.38 1.23
N LYS A 215 7.38 -26.73 -0.02
CA LYS A 215 6.23 -27.58 -0.40
C LYS A 215 6.57 -29.08 -0.49
N SER A 216 7.81 -29.48 -0.14
CA SER A 216 8.30 -30.86 -0.22
C SER A 216 8.27 -31.63 1.10
N THR A 217 7.80 -31.03 2.18
CA THR A 217 7.63 -31.61 3.53
C THR A 217 6.19 -31.48 3.98
#